data_AF-A0A2S9F726-F1
#
_entry.id   AF-A0A2S9F726-F1
#
_cell.length_a   1.000
_cell.length_b   1.000
_cell.length_c   1.000
_cell.angle_alpha   90.00
_cell.angle_beta   90.00
_cell.angle_gamma   90.00
#
_symmetry.space_group_name_H-M   'P 1'
#
loop_
_entity.id
_entity.type
_entity.pdbx_description
1 polymer ?
#
loop_
_entity_poly.entity_id
_entity_poly.type
_entity_poly.pdbx_seq_one_letter_code
_entity_poly.pdbx_strand_id
1 'polypeptide(L)'
;VDAGVGGRAAVQIGRRLARLARTHQVIVVTHLPQVAAYAHAHLVVEGVAGRDDGKKTRAKSSGVRRLDDDDRVAELARMLAGLGESDSGRAHARELLDAARGERTDVD
;
A
#
# COMPACT_ATOMS: atom_id res chain seq x y z
N VAL A 1 -3.64 3.29 -12.49
CA VAL A 1 -3.94 1.98 -13.12
C VAL A 1 -2.61 1.42 -13.56
N ASP A 2 -2.00 0.62 -12.69
CA ASP A 2 -0.61 0.17 -12.86
C ASP A 2 -0.57 -1.17 -13.60
N ALA A 3 -1.56 -1.38 -14.49
CA ALA A 3 -1.75 -2.63 -15.20
C ALA A 3 -0.57 -2.90 -16.13
N GLY A 4 0.00 -4.10 -16.05
CA GLY A 4 1.11 -4.53 -16.90
C GLY A 4 2.51 -4.08 -16.45
N VAL A 5 2.66 -3.52 -15.24
CA VAL A 5 3.96 -3.12 -14.69
C VAL A 5 4.26 -3.89 -13.40
N GLY A 6 5.52 -4.34 -13.23
CA GLY A 6 5.95 -5.08 -12.04
C GLY A 6 7.45 -4.94 -11.76
N GLY A 7 7.91 -5.49 -10.63
CA GLY A 7 9.31 -5.54 -10.25
C GLY A 7 9.98 -4.15 -10.23
N ARG A 8 11.16 -4.06 -10.85
CA ARG A 8 11.97 -2.82 -10.86
C ARG A 8 11.26 -1.63 -11.51
N ALA A 9 10.39 -1.86 -12.49
CA ALA A 9 9.65 -0.77 -13.12
C ALA A 9 8.64 -0.13 -12.14
N ALA A 10 7.96 -0.94 -11.33
CA ALA A 10 7.06 -0.45 -10.28
C ALA A 10 7.80 0.38 -9.21
N VAL A 11 9.01 -0.04 -8.84
CA VAL A 11 9.88 0.73 -7.93
C VAL A 11 10.21 2.11 -8.52
N GLN A 12 10.58 2.19 -9.80
CA GLN A 12 10.87 3.48 -10.45
C GLN A 12 9.64 4.39 -10.54
N ILE A 13 8.46 3.82 -10.72
CA ILE A 13 7.19 4.58 -10.65
C ILE A 13 7.02 5.16 -9.25
N GLY A 14 7.15 4.33 -8.19
CA GLY A 14 7.07 4.79 -6.80
C GLY A 14 8.01 5.95 -6.49
N ARG A 15 9.30 5.84 -6.88
CA ARG A 15 10.29 6.91 -6.74
C ARG A 15 9.89 8.21 -7.42
N ARG A 16 9.42 8.13 -8.68
CA ARG A 16 9.01 9.32 -9.45
C ARG A 16 7.79 9.99 -8.86
N LEU A 17 6.81 9.21 -8.39
CA LEU A 17 5.62 9.72 -7.70
C LEU A 17 5.98 10.39 -6.38
N ALA A 18 6.89 9.80 -5.59
CA ALA A 18 7.39 10.42 -4.36
C ALA A 18 8.09 11.76 -4.65
N ARG A 19 8.92 11.82 -5.69
CA ARG A 19 9.57 13.08 -6.10
C ARG A 19 8.55 14.14 -6.54
N LEU A 20 7.53 13.76 -7.30
CA LEU A 20 6.44 14.67 -7.68
C LEU A 20 5.64 15.15 -6.46
N ALA A 21 5.45 14.27 -5.48
CA ALA A 21 4.71 14.57 -4.26
C ALA A 21 5.34 15.67 -3.38
N ARG A 22 6.60 16.07 -3.66
CA ARG A 22 7.26 17.21 -3.01
C ARG A 22 6.64 18.55 -3.38
N THR A 23 6.05 18.67 -4.58
CA THR A 23 5.48 19.92 -5.09
C THR A 23 3.99 19.84 -5.41
N HIS A 24 3.44 18.63 -5.46
CA HIS A 24 2.03 18.40 -5.81
C HIS A 24 1.41 17.38 -4.85
N GLN A 25 0.11 17.50 -4.60
CA GLN A 25 -0.61 16.39 -3.98
C GLN A 25 -0.83 15.29 -5.02
N VAL A 26 -0.26 14.11 -4.78
CA VAL A 26 -0.37 12.95 -5.66
C VAL A 26 -1.25 11.89 -4.98
N ILE A 27 -2.36 11.52 -5.62
CA ILE A 27 -3.26 10.47 -5.16
C ILE A 27 -3.17 9.31 -6.14
N VAL A 28 -2.85 8.11 -5.64
CA VAL A 28 -2.70 6.91 -6.47
C VAL A 28 -3.52 5.77 -5.89
N VAL A 29 -4.28 5.11 -6.77
CA VAL A 29 -4.92 3.82 -6.49
C VAL A 29 -4.06 2.74 -7.13
N THR A 30 -3.44 1.90 -6.31
CA THR A 30 -2.50 0.85 -6.75
C THR A 30 -2.74 -0.46 -6.01
N HIS A 31 -2.42 -1.56 -6.69
CA HIS A 31 -2.31 -2.90 -6.09
C HIS A 31 -0.84 -3.34 -5.98
N LEU A 32 0.11 -2.50 -6.38
CA LEU A 32 1.53 -2.83 -6.38
C LEU A 32 2.17 -2.38 -5.05
N PRO A 33 2.68 -3.31 -4.24
CA PRO A 33 3.32 -2.96 -2.97
C PRO A 33 4.55 -2.06 -3.19
N GLN A 34 5.25 -2.24 -4.31
CA GLN A 34 6.42 -1.43 -4.66
C GLN A 34 6.08 0.03 -4.92
N VAL A 35 4.85 0.34 -5.33
CA VAL A 35 4.38 1.72 -5.49
C VAL A 35 3.87 2.26 -4.15
N ALA A 36 3.04 1.48 -3.45
CA ALA A 36 2.44 1.87 -2.18
C ALA A 36 3.48 2.17 -1.08
N ALA A 37 4.63 1.47 -1.07
CA ALA A 37 5.71 1.70 -0.11
C ALA A 37 6.25 3.15 -0.14
N TYR A 38 6.23 3.81 -1.30
CA TYR A 38 6.69 5.19 -1.46
C TYR A 38 5.68 6.25 -1.02
N ALA A 39 4.46 5.88 -0.63
CA ALA A 39 3.46 6.85 -0.23
C ALA A 39 3.82 7.52 1.12
N HIS A 40 3.52 8.82 1.22
CA HIS A 40 3.55 9.57 2.49
C HIS A 40 2.47 9.08 3.45
N ALA A 41 1.28 8.80 2.92
CA ALA A 41 0.15 8.22 3.63
C ALA A 41 -0.37 7.02 2.84
N HIS A 42 -0.62 5.91 3.53
CA HIS A 42 -1.21 4.71 2.93
C HIS A 42 -2.64 4.56 3.45
N LEU A 43 -3.60 4.54 2.53
CA LEU A 43 -5.01 4.32 2.81
C LEU A 43 -5.43 2.99 2.20
N VAL A 44 -6.22 2.22 2.94
CA VAL A 44 -6.86 1.01 2.41
C VAL A 44 -8.34 1.26 2.18
N VAL A 45 -8.86 0.67 1.11
CA VAL A 45 -10.28 0.63 0.81
C VAL A 45 -10.78 -0.77 1.17
N GLU A 46 -11.73 -0.85 2.09
CA GLU A 46 -12.27 -2.12 2.58
C GLU A 46 -13.79 -2.15 2.48
N GLY A 47 -14.36 -3.32 2.21
CA GLY A 47 -15.81 -3.50 2.15
C GLY A 47 -16.42 -3.47 3.55
N VAL A 48 -17.37 -2.57 3.80
CA VAL A 48 -18.13 -2.53 5.05
C VAL A 48 -19.33 -3.47 4.90
N ALA A 49 -19.28 -4.59 5.61
CA ALA A 49 -20.39 -5.53 5.66
C ALA A 49 -21.56 -4.90 6.45
N GLY A 50 -22.74 -4.87 5.82
CA GLY A 50 -23.98 -4.59 6.54
C GLY A 50 -24.35 -5.78 7.44
N ARG A 51 -25.05 -5.49 8.54
CA ARG A 51 -25.78 -6.51 9.31
C ARG A 51 -27.25 -6.43 8.90
N ASP A 52 -27.78 -7.52 8.37
CA ASP A 52 -29.21 -7.71 8.13
C ASP A 52 -29.59 -8.98 8.91
N ASP A 53 -30.49 -8.87 9.89
CA ASP A 53 -30.94 -9.97 10.75
C ASP A 53 -29.82 -10.87 11.31
N GLY A 54 -28.72 -10.28 11.75
CA GLY A 54 -27.59 -11.00 12.37
C GLY A 54 -26.73 -11.82 11.40
N LYS A 55 -27.02 -11.83 10.10
CA LYS A 55 -26.20 -12.50 9.08
C LYS A 55 -25.28 -11.50 8.38
N LYS A 56 -24.01 -11.89 8.16
CA LYS A 56 -23.07 -11.09 7.36
C LYS A 56 -23.54 -11.10 5.90
N THR A 57 -23.90 -9.95 5.36
CA THR A 57 -24.22 -9.80 3.93
C THR A 57 -22.98 -9.36 3.13
N ARG A 58 -23.07 -9.40 1.79
CA ARG A 58 -22.07 -8.74 0.92
C ARG A 58 -21.90 -7.27 1.34
N ALA A 59 -20.70 -6.72 1.16
CA ALA A 59 -20.40 -5.32 1.48
C ALA A 59 -21.36 -4.39 0.73
N LYS A 60 -22.11 -3.57 1.47
CA LYS A 60 -23.10 -2.62 0.90
C LYS A 60 -22.49 -1.23 0.70
N SER A 61 -21.34 -0.95 1.31
CA SER A 61 -20.58 0.29 1.15
C SER A 61 -19.06 0.04 1.28
N SER A 62 -18.25 0.99 0.82
CA SER A 62 -16.79 0.96 0.96
C SER A 62 -16.35 1.93 2.06
N GLY A 63 -15.49 1.46 2.95
CA GLY A 63 -14.79 2.26 3.95
C GLY A 63 -13.38 2.59 3.49
N VAL A 64 -12.84 3.69 4.03
CA VAL A 64 -11.43 4.07 3.83
C VAL A 64 -10.80 4.26 5.20
N ARG A 65 -9.64 3.64 5.41
CA ARG A 65 -8.90 3.74 6.67
C ARG A 65 -7.44 4.07 6.38
N ARG A 66 -6.86 4.97 7.18
CA ARG A 66 -5.43 5.26 7.15
C ARG A 66 -4.68 4.20 7.95
N LEU A 67 -3.56 3.74 7.40
CA LEU A 67 -2.69 2.78 8.04
C LEU A 67 -1.60 3.49 8.86
N ASP A 68 -1.32 2.97 10.05
CA ASP A 68 -0.10 3.28 10.79
C ASP A 68 1.09 2.45 10.27
N ASP A 69 2.24 2.54 10.93
CA ASP A 69 3.46 1.90 10.45
C ASP A 69 3.38 0.36 10.48
N ASP A 70 2.79 -0.24 11.51
CA ASP A 70 2.66 -1.69 11.61
C ASP A 70 1.61 -2.23 10.64
N ASP A 71 0.49 -1.53 10.53
CA ASP A 71 -0.56 -1.81 9.56
C ASP A 71 -0.06 -1.68 8.12
N ARG A 72 0.82 -0.71 7.84
CA ARG A 72 1.45 -0.56 6.53
C ARG A 72 2.28 -1.78 6.17
N VAL A 73 3.08 -2.30 7.11
CA VAL A 73 3.86 -3.52 6.90
C VAL A 73 2.94 -4.71 6.61
N ALA A 74 1.87 -4.86 7.40
CA ALA A 74 0.89 -5.93 7.20
C ALA A 74 0.22 -5.85 5.82
N GLU A 75 -0.20 -4.66 5.39
CA GLU A 75 -0.83 -4.46 4.09
C GLU A 75 0.14 -4.70 2.93
N LEU A 76 1.37 -4.19 3.03
CA LEU A 76 2.40 -4.45 2.01
C LEU A 76 2.72 -5.94 1.92
N ALA A 77 2.79 -6.67 3.05
CA ALA A 77 2.97 -8.12 3.05
C ALA A 77 1.79 -8.84 2.38
N ARG A 78 0.56 -8.40 2.67
CA ARG A 78 -0.66 -8.91 2.02
C ARG A 78 -0.63 -8.69 0.51
N MET A 79 -0.20 -7.51 0.06
CA MET A 79 -0.07 -7.16 -1.37
C MET A 79 1.04 -7.95 -2.07
N LEU A 80 2.15 -8.25 -1.38
CA LEU A 80 3.33 -8.96 -1.94
C LEU A 80 3.08 -10.44 -2.20
N ALA A 81 2.36 -11.12 -1.30
CA ALA A 81 2.32 -12.58 -1.30
C ALA A 81 0.93 -13.18 -1.14
N GLY A 82 -0.11 -12.39 -0.87
CA GLY A 82 -1.39 -12.90 -0.39
C GLY A 82 -1.31 -13.59 1.00
N LEU A 83 -0.11 -13.73 1.56
CA LEU A 83 0.23 -14.38 2.82
C LEU A 83 0.50 -13.32 3.90
N GLY A 84 -0.42 -12.37 4.10
CA GLY A 84 -0.25 -11.18 4.95
C GLY A 84 0.21 -11.45 6.39
N GLU A 85 0.15 -12.70 6.85
CA GLU A 85 0.53 -13.13 8.21
C GLU A 85 1.82 -13.95 8.29
N SER A 86 2.47 -14.29 7.16
CA SER A 86 3.75 -15.01 7.21
C SER A 86 4.89 -14.10 7.67
N ASP A 87 5.77 -14.62 8.54
CA ASP A 87 6.92 -13.87 9.05
C ASP A 87 7.87 -13.41 7.93
N SER A 88 8.12 -14.27 6.93
CA SER A 88 8.93 -13.94 5.77
C SER A 88 8.29 -12.85 4.90
N GLY A 89 6.97 -12.89 4.72
CA GLY A 89 6.22 -11.85 4.00
C GLY A 89 6.31 -10.49 4.71
N ARG A 90 6.19 -10.48 6.04
CA ARG A 90 6.36 -9.26 6.85
C ARG A 90 7.79 -8.74 6.83
N ALA A 91 8.78 -9.61 6.87
CA ALA A 91 10.19 -9.22 6.75
C ALA A 91 10.45 -8.53 5.41
N HIS A 92 10.01 -9.13 4.30
CA HIS A 92 10.16 -8.54 2.97
C HIS A 92 9.42 -7.21 2.81
N ALA A 93 8.22 -7.10 3.42
CA ALA A 93 7.46 -5.85 3.43
C ALA A 93 8.18 -4.73 4.20
N ARG A 94 8.84 -5.03 5.33
CA ARG A 94 9.65 -4.06 6.09
C ARG A 94 10.84 -3.58 5.26
N GLU A 95 11.59 -4.50 4.66
CA GLU A 95 12.73 -4.16 3.79
C GLU A 95 12.31 -3.21 2.66
N LEU A 96 11.17 -3.50 2.01
CA LEU A 96 10.62 -2.66 0.95
C LEU A 96 10.22 -1.26 1.46
N LEU A 97 9.55 -1.19 2.62
CA LEU A 97 9.11 0.07 3.22
C LEU A 97 10.30 0.92 3.66
N ASP A 98 11.31 0.32 4.28
CA ASP A 98 12.49 1.01 4.78
C ASP A 98 13.36 1.52 3.62
N ALA A 99 13.55 0.72 2.58
CA ALA A 99 14.22 1.17 1.35
C ALA A 99 13.50 2.37 0.71
N ALA A 100 12.17 2.31 0.61
CA ALA A 100 11.38 3.41 0.06
C ALA A 100 11.45 4.68 0.93
N ARG A 101 11.55 4.54 2.26
CA ARG A 101 11.72 5.67 3.19
C ARG A 101 13.10 6.30 3.08
N GLY A 102 14.16 5.48 3.01
CA GLY A 102 15.53 5.95 2.82
C GLY A 102 15.66 6.78 1.55
N GLU A 103 15.20 6.24 0.43
CA GLU A 103 15.29 6.91 -0.88
C GLU A 103 14.40 8.15 -1.02
N ARG A 104 13.32 8.24 -0.23
CA ARG A 104 12.53 9.48 -0.14
C ARG A 104 13.30 10.60 0.53
N THR A 105 14.13 10.25 1.51
CA THR A 105 14.89 11.19 2.33
C THR A 105 16.19 11.61 1.62
N ASP A 106 16.84 10.70 0.88
CA ASP A 106 18.08 10.96 0.14
C ASP A 106 17.92 11.92 -1.06
N VAL A 107 16.69 12.30 -1.40
CA VAL A 107 16.37 13.21 -2.52
C VAL A 107 15.91 14.59 -2.01
N ASP A 108 15.93 14.80 -0.69
CA ASP A 108 15.73 16.10 -0.04
C ASP A 108 17.06 16.84 0.15
#